data_AF-D5RAM1-F1
#
_entry.id   AF-D5RAM1-F1
#
_cell.length_a   1.000
_cell.length_b   1.000
_cell.length_c   1.000
_cell.angle_alpha   90.00
_cell.angle_beta   90.00
_cell.angle_gamma   90.00
#
_symmetry.space_group_name_H-M   'P 1'
#
loop_
_entity.id
_entity.type
_entity.pdbx_description
1 polymer ?
#
loop_
_entity_poly.entity_id
_entity_poly.type
_entity_poly.pdbx_seq_one_letter_code
_entity_poly.pdbx_strand_id
1 'polypeptide(L)'
;MKKILLILLICLATIVNGVPNPFIKVNTMDEAFKMTGFTLETPATYKNYKKKVINVIKNKMIEVVYLKESNTEGLFIRKSKGTYKTNKDIKTVKIGDYDVREKTKEENISLATWTDGTYSYVINPNGTKLNAEDMAELILSIK
;
A
#
# COMPACT_ATOMS: atom_id res chain seq x y z
N MET A 1 12.84 -25.67 -3.72
CA MET A 1 13.13 -24.28 -4.19
C MET A 1 11.88 -23.42 -4.05
N LYS A 2 11.67 -22.75 -2.90
CA LYS A 2 10.56 -21.82 -2.72
C LYS A 2 10.90 -20.52 -3.46
N LYS A 3 10.36 -20.34 -4.66
CA LYS A 3 10.35 -19.02 -5.33
C LYS A 3 9.57 -18.07 -4.42
N ILE A 4 10.29 -17.33 -3.57
CA ILE A 4 9.75 -16.26 -2.76
C ILE A 4 9.14 -15.26 -3.73
N LEU A 5 7.83 -15.09 -3.59
CA LEU A 5 6.96 -14.31 -4.44
C LEU A 5 7.36 -12.83 -4.42
N LEU A 6 8.33 -12.47 -5.25
CA LEU A 6 8.74 -11.09 -5.54
C LEU A 6 7.77 -10.49 -6.56
N ILE A 7 6.47 -10.47 -6.25
CA ILE A 7 5.43 -9.90 -7.12
C ILE A 7 4.52 -9.04 -6.24
N LEU A 8 4.96 -7.84 -5.89
CA LEU A 8 4.08 -6.84 -5.28
C LEU A 8 4.58 -5.40 -5.50
N LEU A 9 5.43 -5.18 -6.52
CA LEU A 9 5.80 -3.84 -6.98
C LEU A 9 5.20 -3.48 -8.34
N ILE A 10 4.42 -4.37 -8.95
CA ILE A 10 3.92 -4.15 -10.31
C ILE A 10 2.61 -3.37 -10.22
N CYS A 11 2.66 -2.22 -10.89
CA CYS A 11 1.60 -1.26 -11.18
C CYS A 11 0.33 -1.95 -11.73
N LEU A 12 -0.84 -1.35 -11.48
CA LEU A 12 -2.18 -1.84 -11.83
C LEU A 12 -2.45 -2.16 -13.32
N ALA A 13 -1.48 -1.99 -14.22
CA ALA A 13 -1.73 -1.87 -15.65
C ALA A 13 -1.12 -2.96 -16.55
N THR A 14 -0.42 -3.98 -16.07
CA THR A 14 0.20 -4.95 -17.00
C THR A 14 -0.10 -6.41 -16.69
N ILE A 15 -0.61 -7.09 -17.72
CA ILE A 15 -0.60 -8.55 -17.87
C ILE A 15 0.86 -8.98 -17.69
N VAL A 16 1.18 -9.62 -16.57
CA VAL A 16 2.47 -10.26 -16.39
C VAL A 16 2.34 -11.64 -17.05
N ASN A 17 2.68 -11.72 -18.34
CA ASN A 17 2.87 -12.98 -19.08
C ASN A 17 1.68 -13.96 -19.03
N GLY A 18 0.51 -13.56 -19.54
CA GLY A 18 -0.66 -14.45 -19.69
C GLY A 18 -1.34 -14.87 -18.38
N VAL A 19 -0.87 -14.38 -17.22
CA VAL A 19 -1.56 -14.55 -15.94
C VAL A 19 -2.64 -13.47 -15.82
N PRO A 20 -3.90 -13.84 -15.56
CA PRO A 20 -4.96 -12.88 -15.32
C PRO A 20 -4.60 -11.91 -14.20
N ASN A 21 -4.99 -10.64 -14.36
CA ASN A 21 -4.84 -9.64 -13.31
C ASN A 21 -5.60 -10.13 -12.04
N PRO A 22 -4.92 -10.34 -10.90
CA PRO A 22 -5.55 -10.90 -9.71
C PRO A 22 -6.37 -9.87 -8.91
N PHE A 23 -6.32 -8.59 -9.28
CA PHE A 23 -7.03 -7.52 -8.58
C PHE A 23 -8.51 -7.49 -8.97
N ILE A 24 -9.35 -7.40 -7.96
CA ILE A 24 -10.80 -7.25 -8.08
C ILE A 24 -11.17 -5.92 -7.43
N LYS A 25 -11.75 -5.01 -8.22
CA LYS A 25 -12.27 -3.74 -7.71
C LYS A 25 -13.56 -3.99 -6.95
N VAL A 26 -13.67 -3.40 -5.75
CA VAL A 26 -14.87 -3.43 -4.91
C VAL A 26 -15.29 -2.02 -4.53
N ASN A 27 -16.54 -1.83 -4.15
CA ASN A 27 -17.10 -0.51 -3.85
C ASN A 27 -17.01 -0.16 -2.36
N THR A 28 -16.99 -1.16 -1.48
CA THR A 28 -17.01 -0.96 -0.03
C THR A 28 -15.97 -1.79 0.70
N MET A 29 -15.61 -1.36 1.91
CA MET A 29 -14.70 -2.14 2.76
C MET A 29 -15.35 -3.44 3.25
N ASP A 30 -16.68 -3.51 3.35
CA ASP A 30 -17.41 -4.75 3.68
C ASP A 30 -17.27 -5.80 2.58
N GLU A 31 -17.33 -5.39 1.31
CA GLU A 31 -17.03 -6.28 0.17
C GLU A 31 -15.58 -6.76 0.22
N ALA A 32 -14.64 -5.86 0.54
CA ALA A 32 -13.24 -6.22 0.71
C ALA A 32 -13.03 -7.24 1.84
N PHE A 33 -13.72 -7.04 2.98
CA PHE A 33 -13.67 -7.96 4.12
C PHE A 33 -14.21 -9.34 3.75
N LYS A 34 -15.36 -9.44 3.07
CA LYS A 34 -15.92 -10.72 2.60
C LYS A 34 -14.94 -11.51 1.73
N MET A 35 -14.08 -10.82 0.98
CA MET A 35 -13.11 -11.44 0.08
C MET A 35 -11.76 -11.77 0.73
N THR A 36 -11.41 -11.16 1.85
CA THR A 36 -10.05 -11.23 2.43
C THR A 36 -10.01 -11.75 3.86
N GLY A 37 -11.10 -11.56 4.60
CA GLY A 37 -11.21 -11.81 6.04
C GLY A 37 -10.56 -10.75 6.91
N PHE A 38 -10.25 -9.56 6.38
CA PHE A 38 -9.71 -8.43 7.16
C PHE A 38 -10.12 -7.09 6.55
N THR A 39 -9.93 -6.00 7.30
CA THR A 39 -10.22 -4.62 6.88
C THR A 39 -8.93 -3.79 6.81
N LEU A 40 -9.01 -2.63 6.17
CA LEU A 40 -7.95 -1.62 6.11
C LEU A 40 -8.57 -0.22 6.31
N GLU A 41 -8.26 0.42 7.44
CA GLU A 41 -8.69 1.80 7.70
C GLU A 41 -7.68 2.79 7.11
N THR A 42 -8.19 3.80 6.39
CA THR A 42 -7.37 4.85 5.77
C THR A 42 -8.12 6.19 5.79
N PRO A 43 -7.44 7.34 5.87
CA PRO A 43 -8.08 8.67 5.88
C PRO A 43 -9.04 8.89 4.72
N ALA A 44 -10.29 9.30 4.93
CA ALA A 44 -11.31 9.42 3.88
C ALA A 44 -10.83 10.16 2.62
N THR A 45 -10.05 11.22 2.83
CA THR A 45 -9.28 11.95 1.80
C THR A 45 -7.82 12.05 2.23
N TYR A 46 -6.93 12.40 1.31
CA TYR A 46 -5.54 12.66 1.65
C TYR A 46 -4.95 13.74 0.74
N LYS A 47 -4.33 14.76 1.33
CA LYS A 47 -3.95 16.02 0.64
C LYS A 47 -5.14 16.55 -0.19
N ASN A 48 -4.96 16.72 -1.50
CA ASN A 48 -6.02 17.15 -2.42
C ASN A 48 -6.81 16.01 -3.08
N TYR A 49 -6.52 14.74 -2.74
CA TYR A 49 -7.20 13.58 -3.33
C TYR A 49 -8.52 13.30 -2.60
N LYS A 50 -9.63 13.59 -3.31
CA LYS A 50 -11.01 13.42 -2.81
C LYS A 50 -11.65 12.09 -3.21
N LYS A 51 -10.99 11.32 -4.09
CA LYS A 51 -11.51 10.06 -4.66
C LYS A 51 -10.61 8.90 -4.26
N LYS A 52 -11.24 7.74 -4.04
CA LYS A 52 -10.56 6.48 -3.76
C LYS A 52 -11.12 5.32 -4.58
N VAL A 53 -10.28 4.31 -4.81
CA VAL A 53 -10.67 3.00 -5.30
C VAL A 53 -10.15 1.93 -4.33
N ILE A 54 -10.95 0.89 -4.12
CA ILE A 54 -10.57 -0.28 -3.32
C ILE A 54 -10.36 -1.45 -4.27
N ASN A 55 -9.15 -2.02 -4.24
CA ASN A 55 -8.83 -3.24 -4.98
C ASN A 55 -8.47 -4.36 -4.01
N VAL A 56 -8.78 -5.59 -4.39
CA VAL A 56 -8.61 -6.77 -3.55
C VAL A 56 -7.91 -7.87 -4.33
N ILE A 57 -6.97 -8.55 -3.68
CA ILE A 57 -6.59 -9.91 -4.05
C ILE A 57 -7.18 -10.86 -3.01
N LYS A 58 -8.08 -11.74 -3.45
CA LYS A 58 -8.84 -12.66 -2.58
C LYS A 58 -7.91 -13.38 -1.59
N ASN A 59 -8.31 -13.39 -0.32
CA ASN A 59 -7.59 -13.98 0.81
C ASN A 59 -6.18 -13.42 1.09
N LYS A 60 -5.74 -12.35 0.39
CA LYS A 60 -4.33 -11.91 0.42
C LYS A 60 -4.14 -10.43 0.75
N MET A 61 -4.85 -9.53 0.07
CA MET A 61 -4.52 -8.10 0.11
C MET A 61 -5.73 -7.21 -0.12
N ILE A 62 -5.74 -6.07 0.58
CA ILE A 62 -6.55 -4.90 0.24
C ILE A 62 -5.60 -3.78 -0.17
N GLU A 63 -5.97 -3.06 -1.22
CA GLU A 63 -5.32 -1.84 -1.69
C GLU A 63 -6.35 -0.70 -1.72
N VAL A 64 -5.99 0.44 -1.13
CA VAL A 64 -6.71 1.70 -1.28
C VAL A 64 -5.86 2.64 -2.13
N VAL A 65 -6.37 3.01 -3.30
CA VAL A 65 -5.72 3.95 -4.22
C VAL A 65 -6.41 5.30 -4.10
N TYR A 66 -5.65 6.34 -3.79
CA TYR A 66 -6.13 7.73 -3.86
C TYR A 66 -5.90 8.25 -5.27
N LEU A 67 -6.95 8.82 -5.88
CA LEU A 67 -6.91 9.28 -7.26
C LEU A 67 -6.77 10.80 -7.35
N LYS A 68 -6.00 11.24 -8.35
CA LYS A 68 -6.00 12.63 -8.83
C LYS A 68 -7.36 12.96 -9.45
N GLU A 69 -7.64 14.25 -9.64
CA GLU A 69 -8.89 14.69 -10.28
C GLU A 69 -9.06 14.11 -11.69
N SER A 70 -7.96 13.92 -12.42
CA SER A 70 -7.86 13.25 -13.72
C SER A 70 -8.10 11.73 -13.69
N ASN A 71 -8.47 11.15 -12.53
CA ASN A 71 -8.64 9.72 -12.29
C ASN A 71 -7.38 8.87 -12.52
N THR A 72 -6.20 9.48 -12.55
CA THR A 72 -4.92 8.76 -12.48
C THR A 72 -4.50 8.57 -11.02
N GLU A 73 -3.60 7.61 -10.77
CA GLU A 73 -3.13 7.32 -9.42
C GLU A 73 -2.36 8.50 -8.82
N GLY A 74 -2.71 8.82 -7.57
CA GLY A 74 -1.98 9.71 -6.67
C GLY A 74 -0.99 8.91 -5.84
N LEU A 75 -1.51 8.16 -4.87
CA LEU A 75 -0.76 7.22 -4.04
C LEU A 75 -1.61 5.99 -3.74
N PHE A 76 -0.98 4.92 -3.27
CA PHE A 76 -1.71 3.77 -2.75
C PHE A 76 -1.19 3.28 -1.40
N ILE A 77 -2.11 2.68 -0.65
CA ILE A 77 -1.88 2.02 0.63
C ILE A 77 -2.32 0.57 0.49
N ARG A 78 -1.47 -0.37 0.91
CA ARG A 78 -1.77 -1.80 0.90
C ARG A 78 -1.67 -2.39 2.30
N LYS A 79 -2.55 -3.35 2.60
CA LYS A 79 -2.47 -4.27 3.74
C LYS A 79 -2.55 -5.69 3.22
N SER A 80 -1.58 -6.52 3.57
CA SER A 80 -1.47 -7.90 3.08
C SER A 80 -1.18 -8.89 4.20
N LYS A 81 -1.73 -10.10 4.11
CA LYS A 81 -1.39 -11.20 5.03
C LYS A 81 0.07 -11.61 4.86
N GLY A 82 0.79 -11.73 5.99
CA GLY A 82 2.20 -12.14 6.02
C GLY A 82 3.18 -10.98 5.96
N THR A 83 4.47 -11.30 6.12
CA THR A 83 5.54 -10.30 6.24
C THR A 83 6.16 -9.98 4.88
N TYR A 84 6.22 -8.70 4.51
CA TYR A 84 6.98 -8.25 3.36
C TYR A 84 8.47 -8.14 3.74
N LYS A 85 9.34 -8.84 3.01
CA LYS A 85 10.80 -8.74 3.19
C LYS A 85 11.41 -7.99 2.00
N THR A 86 11.80 -6.74 2.21
CA THR A 86 12.63 -5.99 1.25
C THR A 86 14.10 -6.23 1.54
N ASN A 87 14.91 -6.33 0.48
CA ASN A 87 16.28 -6.81 0.59
C ASN A 87 17.38 -5.75 0.42
N LYS A 88 17.11 -4.48 0.05
CA LYS A 88 18.19 -3.51 -0.22
C LYS A 88 17.80 -2.05 0.08
N ASP A 89 18.75 -1.33 0.70
CA ASP A 89 18.86 0.13 0.91
C ASP A 89 17.64 0.85 1.46
N ILE A 90 17.34 0.59 2.74
CA ILE A 90 16.18 1.14 3.43
C ILE A 90 16.61 1.62 4.82
N LYS A 91 16.28 2.86 5.16
CA LYS A 91 16.40 3.40 6.52
C LYS A 91 15.26 2.83 7.35
N THR A 92 15.57 2.33 8.54
CA THR A 92 14.55 2.02 9.54
C THR A 92 14.35 3.23 10.46
N VAL A 93 13.11 3.66 10.63
CA VAL A 93 12.70 4.71 11.55
C VAL A 93 11.58 4.19 12.44
N LYS A 94 11.51 4.69 13.68
CA LYS A 94 10.42 4.35 14.59
C LYS A 94 9.29 5.36 14.43
N ILE A 95 8.09 4.87 14.10
CA ILE A 95 6.88 5.69 13.96
C ILE A 95 5.77 4.97 14.74
N GLY A 96 5.35 5.56 15.86
CA GLY A 96 4.50 4.89 16.84
C GLY A 96 5.14 3.58 17.30
N ASP A 97 4.36 2.49 17.27
CA ASP A 97 4.81 1.15 17.65
C ASP A 97 5.57 0.40 16.55
N TYR A 98 5.66 0.99 15.35
CA TYR A 98 6.20 0.30 14.18
C TYR A 98 7.66 0.66 13.89
N ASP A 99 8.43 -0.36 13.52
CA ASP A 99 9.71 -0.19 12.84
C ASP A 99 9.43 -0.07 11.33
N VAL A 100 9.40 1.18 10.86
CA VAL A 100 9.07 1.51 9.47
C VAL A 100 10.33 1.55 8.63
N ARG A 101 10.26 0.85 7.50
CA ARG A 101 11.30 0.75 6.49
C ARG A 101 11.00 1.71 5.35
N GLU A 102 11.78 2.78 5.24
CA GLU A 102 11.62 3.85 4.25
C GLU A 102 12.71 3.86 3.17
N LYS A 103 12.29 4.04 1.92
CA LYS A 103 13.17 4.36 0.79
C LYS A 103 12.96 5.80 0.36
N THR A 104 14.01 6.60 0.43
CA THR A 104 13.98 8.01 0.00
C THR A 104 14.42 8.15 -1.45
N LYS A 105 13.80 9.08 -2.18
CA LYS A 105 14.27 9.58 -3.48
C LYS A 105 14.30 11.11 -3.37
N GLU A 106 15.48 11.70 -3.51
CA GLU A 106 15.71 13.13 -3.23
C GLU A 106 15.30 13.49 -1.79
N GLU A 107 14.40 14.45 -1.60
CA GLU A 107 13.89 14.90 -0.29
C GLU A 107 12.58 14.18 0.13
N ASN A 108 12.04 13.30 -0.71
CA ASN A 108 10.75 12.66 -0.50
C ASN A 108 10.87 11.14 -0.28
N ILE A 109 9.96 10.58 0.50
CA ILE A 109 9.85 9.13 0.67
C ILE A 109 9.15 8.56 -0.57
N SER A 110 9.75 7.54 -1.16
CA SER A 110 9.28 6.84 -2.37
C SER A 110 8.62 5.49 -2.06
N LEU A 111 8.84 4.95 -0.86
CA LEU A 111 8.24 3.72 -0.36
C LEU A 111 8.36 3.68 1.16
N ALA A 112 7.28 3.37 1.86
CA ALA A 112 7.30 3.02 3.28
C ALA A 112 6.66 1.64 3.48
N THR A 113 7.28 0.80 4.30
CA THR A 113 6.77 -0.54 4.62
C THR A 113 6.94 -0.86 6.09
N TRP A 114 5.96 -1.51 6.69
CA TRP A 114 6.03 -1.98 8.09
C TRP A 114 5.16 -3.21 8.29
N THR A 115 5.20 -3.77 9.50
CA THR A 115 4.37 -4.91 9.90
C THR A 115 3.92 -4.75 11.35
N ASP A 116 2.71 -5.22 11.65
CA ASP A 116 2.18 -5.37 13.02
C ASP A 116 2.41 -6.79 13.57
N GLY A 117 3.20 -7.61 12.86
CA GLY A 117 3.43 -9.03 13.16
C GLY A 117 2.46 -9.98 12.47
N THR A 118 1.25 -9.53 12.13
CA THR A 118 0.23 -10.34 11.43
C THR A 118 0.11 -9.94 9.95
N TYR A 119 0.07 -8.64 9.70
CA TYR A 119 -0.06 -8.01 8.39
C TYR A 119 1.18 -7.21 8.04
N SER A 120 1.42 -7.07 6.74
CA SER A 120 2.37 -6.13 6.18
C SER A 120 1.64 -4.98 5.51
N TYR A 121 2.25 -3.81 5.59
CA TYR A 121 1.72 -2.58 5.07
C TYR A 121 2.70 -1.95 4.09
N VAL A 122 2.15 -1.27 3.09
CA VAL A 122 2.92 -0.51 2.10
C VAL A 122 2.23 0.81 1.85
N ILE A 123 2.99 1.90 1.88
CA ILE A 123 2.60 3.17 1.25
C ILE A 123 3.55 3.38 0.07
N ASN A 124 2.98 3.55 -1.12
CA ASN A 124 3.71 4.00 -2.29
C ASN A 124 3.14 5.35 -2.73
N PRO A 125 3.91 6.44 -2.57
CA PRO A 125 3.44 7.77 -2.93
C PRO A 125 3.24 7.99 -4.43
N ASN A 126 3.70 7.10 -5.32
CA ASN A 126 3.51 7.17 -6.78
C ASN A 126 3.67 8.59 -7.40
N GLY A 127 4.68 9.33 -6.93
CA GLY A 127 4.98 10.70 -7.36
C GLY A 127 4.34 11.81 -6.53
N THR A 128 3.43 11.51 -5.60
CA THR A 128 3.03 12.42 -4.53
C THR A 128 4.24 12.72 -3.64
N LYS A 129 4.54 14.01 -3.46
CA LYS A 129 5.62 14.47 -2.57
C LYS A 129 5.20 14.30 -1.11
N LEU A 130 5.87 13.38 -0.40
CA LEU A 130 5.73 13.14 1.03
C LEU A 130 7.11 13.25 1.68
N ASN A 131 7.27 14.19 2.59
CA ASN A 131 8.42 14.24 3.47
C ASN A 131 8.26 13.23 4.63
N ALA A 132 9.22 13.19 5.56
CA ALA A 132 9.17 12.27 6.70
C ALA A 132 7.99 12.51 7.64
N GLU A 133 7.60 13.77 7.85
CA GLU A 133 6.48 14.15 8.72
C GLU A 133 5.13 13.72 8.11
N ASP A 134 4.90 14.07 6.84
CA ASP A 134 3.72 13.64 6.06
C ASP A 134 3.53 12.12 6.10
N MET A 135 4.64 11.37 5.97
CA MET A 135 4.62 9.91 5.99
C MET A 135 4.30 9.38 7.38
N ALA A 136 4.89 9.94 8.43
CA ALA A 136 4.61 9.53 9.80
C ALA A 136 3.15 9.75 10.19
N GLU A 137 2.58 10.92 9.86
CA GLU A 137 1.16 11.20 10.10
C GLU A 137 0.25 10.22 9.35
N LEU A 138 0.56 9.94 8.08
CA LEU A 138 -0.22 8.98 7.30
C LEU A 138 -0.14 7.57 7.89
N ILE A 139 1.03 7.11 8.31
CA ILE A 139 1.21 5.78 8.94
C ILE A 139 0.39 5.67 10.22
N LEU A 140 0.41 6.70 11.08
CA LEU A 140 -0.34 6.71 12.34
C LEU A 140 -1.86 6.74 12.15
N SER A 141 -2.34 7.12 10.96
CA SER A 141 -3.77 7.14 10.62
C SER A 141 -4.32 5.80 10.10
N ILE A 142 -3.46 4.80 9.90
CA ILE A 142 -3.82 3.50 9.29
C ILE A 142 -4.01 2.43 10.37
N LYS A 143 -5.04 1.57 10.20
CA LYS A 143 -5.32 0.41 11.05
C LYS A 143 -5.63 -0.85 10.26
#